data_AF-A0A6G7VI70-F1
#
_entry.id   AF-A0A6G7VI70-F1
#
_cell.length_a   1.000
_cell.length_b   1.000
_cell.length_c   1.000
_cell.angle_alpha   90.00
_cell.angle_beta   90.00
_cell.angle_gamma   90.00
#
_symmetry.space_group_name_H-M   'P 1'
#
loop_
_entity.id
_entity.type
_entity.pdbx_description
1 polymer ?
#
loop_
_entity_poly.entity_id
_entity_poly.type
_entity_poly.pdbx_seq_one_letter_code
_entity_poly.pdbx_strand_id
1 'polypeptide(L)'
;MIRALTTAILVFCGQMAAAQSFDTALADWLDGQDLPALQIIADAAAQGDHEARLFLGTVEHIAELHGPAIAALDRAERIALFRAPGGLSGTSWLDGLTGDLAELLRDLDRVPTAPQTVAMLHEMGEGRLSREAIRAQAKREHYDLVAASLALVPSLSDAVAGHMPGASNDPVLDDLATDPRAVLPRAVCGAECSAACLSQIAVAIGGHQGLMQLGSPTTALIPEQVWSESVRARMSVAGLARARATPLPSCAD
;
A
#
# COMPACT_ATOMS: atom_id res chain seq x y z
N MET A 1 -68.68 18.64 29.20
CA MET A 1 -68.10 18.20 27.90
C MET A 1 -66.95 19.13 27.59
N ILE A 2 -65.73 18.61 27.45
CA ILE A 2 -64.64 19.05 26.55
C ILE A 2 -63.40 18.23 26.97
N ARG A 3 -63.02 17.29 26.10
CA ARG A 3 -61.80 16.50 26.17
C ARG A 3 -60.64 17.38 25.72
N ALA A 4 -59.60 17.52 26.55
CA ALA A 4 -58.31 18.03 26.09
C ALA A 4 -57.40 16.81 25.81
N LEU A 5 -57.25 16.48 24.53
CA LEU A 5 -56.24 15.53 24.05
C LEU A 5 -54.96 16.31 23.79
N THR A 6 -53.96 16.11 24.63
CA THR A 6 -52.60 16.64 24.43
C THR A 6 -51.85 15.65 23.55
N THR A 7 -51.80 15.90 22.24
CA THR A 7 -50.97 15.14 21.31
C THR A 7 -49.54 15.66 21.39
N ALA A 8 -48.66 14.92 22.07
CA ALA A 8 -47.21 15.14 21.99
C ALA A 8 -46.69 14.51 20.70
N ILE A 9 -46.34 15.34 19.72
CA ILE A 9 -45.61 14.93 18.52
C ILE A 9 -44.14 14.83 18.91
N LEU A 10 -43.64 13.61 19.10
CA LEU A 10 -42.21 13.32 19.17
C LEU A 10 -41.65 13.44 17.75
N VAL A 11 -41.01 14.58 17.46
CA VAL A 11 -40.17 14.75 16.27
C VAL A 11 -38.92 13.90 16.48
N PHE A 12 -38.94 12.68 15.94
CA PHE A 12 -37.72 11.88 15.74
C PHE A 12 -36.92 12.58 14.63
N CYS A 13 -36.02 13.49 15.01
CA CYS A 13 -34.91 13.90 14.15
C CYS A 13 -33.99 12.68 14.00
N GLY A 14 -34.29 11.80 13.05
CA GLY A 14 -33.35 10.83 12.55
C GLY A 14 -32.22 11.58 11.86
N GLN A 15 -31.12 11.81 12.58
CA GLN A 15 -29.83 12.06 11.96
C GLN A 15 -29.45 10.75 11.27
N MET A 16 -29.86 10.59 10.02
CA MET A 16 -29.09 9.74 9.11
C MET A 16 -27.72 10.41 9.03
N ALA A 17 -26.75 9.90 9.79
CA ALA A 17 -25.36 10.24 9.57
C ALA A 17 -25.11 10.02 8.07
N ALA A 18 -24.71 11.08 7.36
CA ALA A 18 -24.31 10.93 5.97
C ALA A 18 -23.22 9.86 5.92
N ALA A 19 -23.35 8.88 5.02
CA ALA A 19 -22.30 7.90 4.82
C ALA A 19 -20.99 8.66 4.57
N GLN A 20 -19.96 8.35 5.37
CA GLN A 20 -18.66 8.95 5.22
C GLN A 20 -18.13 8.64 3.81
N SER A 21 -17.58 9.63 3.10
CA SER A 21 -17.09 9.45 1.74
C SER A 21 -15.79 8.63 1.74
N PHE A 22 -15.47 8.06 0.57
CA PHE A 22 -14.18 7.41 0.33
C PHE A 22 -13.01 8.33 0.72
N ASP A 23 -13.02 9.60 0.31
CA ASP A 23 -11.95 10.56 0.62
C ASP A 23 -11.71 10.75 2.11
N THR A 24 -12.77 10.91 2.91
CA THR A 24 -12.62 11.06 4.36
C THR A 24 -12.09 9.79 4.99
N ALA A 25 -12.57 8.62 4.55
CA ALA A 25 -12.06 7.34 5.05
C ALA A 25 -10.60 7.10 4.64
N LEU A 26 -10.21 7.49 3.42
CA LEU A 26 -8.83 7.42 2.96
C LEU A 26 -7.91 8.30 3.81
N ALA A 27 -8.34 9.53 4.13
CA ALA A 27 -7.64 10.42 5.04
C ALA A 27 -7.48 9.82 6.44
N ASP A 28 -8.56 9.28 7.03
CA ASP A 28 -8.51 8.60 8.32
C ASP A 28 -7.54 7.41 8.30
N TRP A 29 -7.50 6.63 7.21
CA TRP A 29 -6.58 5.51 7.06
C TRP A 29 -5.12 5.98 6.95
N LEU A 30 -4.85 7.08 6.26
CA LEU A 30 -3.52 7.71 6.17
C LEU A 30 -3.06 8.25 7.54
N ASP A 31 -4.00 8.70 8.37
CA ASP A 31 -3.76 9.13 9.76
C ASP A 31 -3.66 7.97 10.77
N GLY A 32 -3.71 6.73 10.30
CA GLY A 32 -3.50 5.53 11.11
C GLY A 32 -4.76 4.96 11.76
N GLN A 33 -5.96 5.41 11.38
CA GLN A 33 -7.23 4.83 11.83
C GLN A 33 -7.57 3.53 11.05
N ASP A 34 -6.75 2.49 11.21
CA ASP A 34 -6.77 1.23 10.42
C ASP A 34 -8.17 0.66 10.12
N LEU A 35 -8.74 -0.11 11.05
CA LEU A 35 -9.95 -0.90 10.83
C LEU A 35 -11.20 -0.05 10.55
N PRO A 36 -11.48 1.02 11.32
CA PRO A 36 -12.66 1.85 11.07
C PRO A 36 -12.66 2.44 9.65
N ALA A 37 -11.52 2.97 9.20
CA ALA A 37 -11.41 3.54 7.85
C ALA A 37 -11.55 2.47 6.77
N LEU A 38 -10.87 1.32 6.92
CA LEU A 38 -10.96 0.23 5.95
C LEU A 38 -12.37 -0.35 5.84
N GLN A 39 -13.15 -0.39 6.92
CA GLN A 39 -14.54 -0.82 6.87
C GLN A 39 -15.39 0.14 6.03
N ILE A 40 -15.22 1.45 6.21
CA ILE A 40 -15.96 2.46 5.41
C ILE A 40 -15.59 2.34 3.93
N ILE A 41 -14.31 2.13 3.63
CA ILE A 41 -13.84 1.92 2.25
C ILE A 41 -14.42 0.62 1.67
N ALA A 42 -14.49 -0.46 2.45
CA ALA A 42 -15.11 -1.72 2.02
C ALA A 42 -16.61 -1.56 1.74
N ASP A 43 -17.32 -0.81 2.58
CA ASP A 43 -18.74 -0.50 2.37
C ASP A 43 -18.94 0.34 1.09
N ALA A 44 -18.05 1.29 0.80
CA ALA A 44 -18.07 2.08 -0.44
C ALA A 44 -17.79 1.20 -1.67
N ALA A 45 -16.79 0.32 -1.61
CA ALA A 45 -16.47 -0.63 -2.67
C ALA A 45 -17.66 -1.58 -2.97
N ALA A 46 -18.34 -2.05 -1.93
CA ALA A 46 -19.56 -2.86 -2.05
C ALA A 46 -20.71 -2.08 -2.73
N GLN A 47 -20.80 -0.77 -2.50
CA GLN A 47 -21.76 0.13 -3.14
C GLN A 47 -21.41 0.52 -4.59
N GLY A 48 -20.25 0.08 -5.10
CA GLY A 48 -19.85 0.32 -6.49
C GLY A 48 -18.86 1.46 -6.69
N ASP A 49 -18.33 2.02 -5.60
CA ASP A 49 -17.28 3.04 -5.69
C ASP A 49 -16.01 2.47 -6.36
N HIS A 50 -15.58 3.11 -7.46
CA HIS A 50 -14.47 2.64 -8.29
C HIS A 50 -13.12 2.79 -7.57
N GLU A 51 -12.91 3.92 -6.91
CA GLU A 51 -11.65 4.23 -6.23
C GLU A 51 -11.48 3.36 -4.98
N ALA A 52 -12.57 3.12 -4.24
CA ALA A 52 -12.56 2.19 -3.11
C ALA A 52 -12.18 0.76 -3.51
N ARG A 53 -12.71 0.28 -4.66
CA ARG A 53 -12.35 -1.03 -5.22
C ARG A 53 -10.90 -1.10 -5.65
N LEU A 54 -10.44 -0.07 -6.37
CA LEU A 54 -9.05 0.04 -6.80
C LEU A 54 -8.09 0.05 -5.60
N PHE A 55 -8.42 0.84 -4.57
CA PHE A 55 -7.64 0.96 -3.35
C PHE A 55 -7.56 -0.39 -2.60
N LEU A 56 -8.69 -1.04 -2.32
CA LEU A 56 -8.70 -2.30 -1.57
C LEU A 56 -8.02 -3.43 -2.35
N GLY A 57 -8.25 -3.51 -3.66
CA GLY A 57 -7.57 -4.46 -4.53
C GLY A 57 -6.06 -4.27 -4.52
N THR A 58 -5.57 -3.04 -4.33
CA THR A 58 -4.13 -2.76 -4.21
C THR A 58 -3.61 -3.10 -2.82
N VAL A 59 -4.28 -2.66 -1.75
CA VAL A 59 -3.82 -2.82 -0.35
C VAL A 59 -3.86 -4.29 0.11
N GLU A 60 -4.75 -5.12 -0.43
CA GLU A 60 -4.84 -6.54 -0.12
C GLU A 60 -3.48 -7.26 -0.27
N HIS A 61 -2.70 -6.91 -1.29
CA HIS A 61 -1.46 -7.60 -1.65
C HIS A 61 -0.22 -7.06 -0.92
N ILE A 62 -0.39 -6.08 -0.05
CA ILE A 62 0.71 -5.33 0.55
C ILE A 62 0.80 -5.61 2.05
N ALA A 63 1.56 -6.64 2.40
CA ALA A 63 1.67 -7.12 3.77
C ALA A 63 2.17 -6.04 4.76
N GLU A 64 3.08 -5.16 4.35
CA GLU A 64 3.59 -4.08 5.20
C GLU A 64 2.54 -3.02 5.56
N LEU A 65 1.39 -2.99 4.87
CA LEU A 65 0.27 -2.10 5.19
C LEU A 65 -0.74 -2.73 6.14
N HIS A 66 -0.60 -4.02 6.44
CA HIS A 66 -1.49 -4.74 7.35
C HIS A 66 -0.98 -4.54 8.79
N GLY A 67 -1.49 -3.48 9.43
CA GLY A 67 -1.19 -3.17 10.83
C GLY A 67 -1.59 -4.29 11.80
N PRO A 68 -1.22 -4.19 13.10
CA PRO A 68 -1.52 -5.22 14.09
C PRO A 68 -3.00 -5.59 14.15
N ALA A 69 -3.89 -4.62 13.97
CA ALA A 69 -5.34 -4.83 13.98
C ALA A 69 -5.78 -5.74 12.81
N ILE A 70 -5.26 -5.52 11.60
CA ILE A 70 -5.53 -6.35 10.43
C ILE A 70 -4.91 -7.75 10.58
N ALA A 71 -3.70 -7.82 11.13
CA ALA A 71 -3.03 -9.09 11.38
C ALA A 71 -3.75 -9.98 12.41
N ALA A 72 -4.56 -9.37 13.28
CA ALA A 72 -5.36 -10.07 14.30
C ALA A 72 -6.70 -10.60 13.76
N LEU A 73 -7.15 -10.13 12.59
CA LEU A 73 -8.40 -10.58 11.99
C LEU A 73 -8.32 -12.06 11.59
N ASP A 74 -9.43 -12.77 11.78
CA ASP A 74 -9.56 -14.12 11.28
C ASP A 74 -9.69 -14.15 9.74
N ARG A 75 -9.81 -15.36 9.18
CA ARG A 75 -9.96 -15.50 7.73
C ARG A 75 -11.27 -14.87 7.20
N ALA A 76 -12.37 -15.05 7.91
CA ALA A 76 -13.68 -14.57 7.48
C ALA A 76 -13.74 -13.04 7.52
N GLU A 77 -13.20 -12.43 8.58
CA GLU A 77 -13.10 -10.99 8.75
C GLU A 77 -12.21 -10.36 7.66
N ARG A 78 -11.04 -10.96 7.35
CA ARG A 78 -10.19 -10.47 6.25
C ARG A 78 -10.86 -10.58 4.89
N ILE A 79 -11.60 -11.66 4.64
CA ILE A 79 -12.36 -11.81 3.39
C ILE A 79 -13.44 -10.73 3.31
N ALA A 80 -14.19 -10.49 4.39
CA ALA A 80 -15.22 -9.46 4.42
C ALA A 80 -14.66 -8.05 4.16
N LEU A 81 -13.43 -7.79 4.58
CA LEU A 81 -12.77 -6.50 4.41
C LEU A 81 -12.16 -6.31 3.01
N PHE A 82 -11.43 -7.30 2.51
CA PHE A 82 -10.59 -7.14 1.30
C PHE A 82 -11.12 -7.82 0.05
N ARG A 83 -12.25 -8.54 0.10
CA ARG A 83 -12.73 -9.30 -1.07
C ARG A 83 -14.12 -8.88 -1.49
N ALA A 84 -14.33 -8.83 -2.80
CA ALA A 84 -15.65 -8.68 -3.38
C ALA A 84 -16.48 -9.96 -3.15
N PRO A 85 -17.81 -9.87 -2.99
CA PRO A 85 -18.66 -11.05 -2.88
C PRO A 85 -18.55 -11.98 -4.09
N GLY A 86 -18.23 -13.26 -3.86
CA GLY A 86 -18.15 -14.28 -4.90
C GLY A 86 -17.38 -15.52 -4.48
N GLY A 87 -17.93 -16.72 -4.71
CA GLY A 87 -17.28 -17.98 -4.33
C GLY A 87 -17.04 -18.14 -2.82
N LEU A 88 -16.24 -19.15 -2.42
CA LEU A 88 -15.96 -19.45 -1.01
C LEU A 88 -14.91 -18.53 -0.36
N SER A 89 -14.20 -17.71 -1.13
CA SER A 89 -13.13 -16.84 -0.62
C SER A 89 -13.19 -15.41 -1.13
N GLY A 90 -14.31 -15.02 -1.75
CA GLY A 90 -14.43 -13.73 -2.42
C GLY A 90 -13.60 -13.64 -3.70
N THR A 91 -13.93 -12.68 -4.55
CA THR A 91 -13.18 -12.32 -5.76
C THR A 91 -12.32 -11.07 -5.51
N SER A 92 -11.40 -10.75 -6.41
CA SER A 92 -10.61 -9.52 -6.28
C SER A 92 -11.55 -8.32 -6.45
N TRP A 93 -11.31 -7.24 -5.71
CA TRP A 93 -11.99 -5.97 -5.98
C TRP A 93 -11.61 -5.37 -7.35
N LEU A 94 -10.51 -5.83 -7.94
CA LEU A 94 -10.11 -5.45 -9.29
C LEU A 94 -10.92 -6.19 -10.36
N ASP A 95 -11.62 -7.29 -10.05
CA ASP A 95 -12.37 -8.05 -11.04
C ASP A 95 -13.54 -7.23 -11.60
N GLY A 96 -13.60 -7.10 -12.93
CA GLY A 96 -14.64 -6.31 -13.61
C GLY A 96 -14.46 -4.79 -13.54
N LEU A 97 -13.45 -4.28 -12.83
CA LEU A 97 -13.11 -2.86 -12.82
C LEU A 97 -12.51 -2.44 -14.18
N THR A 98 -12.94 -1.31 -14.73
CA THR A 98 -12.44 -0.80 -16.01
C THR A 98 -11.35 0.26 -15.79
N GLY A 99 -10.53 0.49 -16.82
CA GLY A 99 -9.48 1.51 -16.83
C GLY A 99 -8.07 0.90 -16.79
N ASP A 100 -7.12 1.65 -17.37
CA ASP A 100 -5.77 1.17 -17.64
C ASP A 100 -5.06 0.69 -16.36
N LEU A 101 -5.13 1.47 -15.27
CA LEU A 101 -4.50 1.07 -14.00
C LEU A 101 -5.09 -0.23 -13.43
N ALA A 102 -6.40 -0.43 -13.51
CA ALA A 102 -7.03 -1.65 -13.04
C ALA A 102 -6.63 -2.88 -13.87
N GLU A 103 -6.41 -2.71 -15.18
CA GLU A 103 -5.87 -3.75 -16.05
C GLU A 103 -4.42 -4.10 -15.70
N LEU A 104 -3.58 -3.09 -15.47
CA LEU A 104 -2.18 -3.27 -15.08
C LEU A 104 -2.06 -3.95 -13.72
N LEU A 105 -2.84 -3.55 -12.72
CA LEU A 105 -2.85 -4.19 -11.40
C LEU A 105 -3.26 -5.67 -11.48
N ARG A 106 -4.26 -6.00 -12.30
CA ARG A 106 -4.62 -7.41 -12.56
C ARG A 106 -3.50 -8.19 -13.25
N ASP A 107 -2.67 -7.54 -14.05
CA ASP A 107 -1.49 -8.18 -14.65
C ASP A 107 -0.35 -8.39 -13.64
N LEU A 108 -0.23 -7.52 -12.62
CA LEU A 108 0.70 -7.74 -11.50
C LEU A 108 0.36 -9.01 -10.70
N ASP A 109 -0.93 -9.32 -10.57
CA ASP A 109 -1.40 -10.53 -9.90
C ASP A 109 -1.12 -11.80 -10.72
N ARG A 110 -0.84 -11.66 -12.02
CA ARG A 110 -0.46 -12.78 -12.89
C ARG A 110 1.02 -13.09 -12.75
N VAL A 111 1.34 -14.37 -12.84
CA VAL A 111 2.72 -14.84 -12.93
C VAL A 111 2.91 -15.56 -14.26
N PRO A 112 3.79 -15.06 -15.15
CA PRO A 112 4.58 -13.83 -15.02
C PRO A 112 3.84 -12.55 -15.45
N THR A 113 4.20 -11.42 -14.84
CA THR A 113 3.81 -10.05 -15.26
C THR A 113 4.51 -9.63 -16.54
N ALA A 114 3.82 -8.94 -17.45
CA ALA A 114 4.39 -8.50 -18.72
C ALA A 114 5.39 -7.32 -18.55
N PRO A 115 6.47 -7.23 -19.36
CA PRO A 115 7.37 -6.07 -19.37
C PRO A 115 6.68 -4.74 -19.70
N GLN A 116 5.64 -4.77 -20.53
CA GLN A 116 4.83 -3.60 -20.86
C GLN A 116 4.09 -3.07 -19.63
N THR A 117 3.65 -3.95 -18.73
CA THR A 117 3.01 -3.55 -17.46
C THR A 117 3.97 -2.75 -16.60
N VAL A 118 5.24 -3.17 -16.50
CA VAL A 118 6.29 -2.42 -15.80
C VAL A 118 6.46 -1.02 -16.39
N ALA A 119 6.53 -0.92 -17.72
CA ALA A 119 6.71 0.34 -18.44
C ALA A 119 5.53 1.29 -18.27
N MET A 120 4.30 0.79 -18.42
CA MET A 120 3.09 1.61 -18.29
C MET A 120 2.90 2.11 -16.87
N LEU A 121 3.12 1.27 -15.85
CA LEU A 121 3.09 1.72 -14.46
C LEU A 121 4.14 2.82 -14.20
N HIS A 122 5.35 2.65 -14.74
CA HIS A 122 6.39 3.68 -14.61
C HIS A 122 5.98 5.00 -15.28
N GLU A 123 5.43 4.94 -16.49
CA GLU A 123 4.93 6.12 -17.23
C GLU A 123 3.79 6.83 -16.50
N MET A 124 2.90 6.06 -15.86
CA MET A 124 1.80 6.59 -15.04
C MET A 124 2.27 7.20 -13.70
N GLY A 125 3.56 7.14 -13.38
CA GLY A 125 4.10 7.59 -12.10
C GLY A 125 3.85 6.62 -10.94
N GLU A 126 3.39 5.40 -11.22
CA GLU A 126 3.16 4.33 -10.23
C GLU A 126 4.48 3.67 -9.82
N GLY A 127 5.40 4.47 -9.27
CA GLY A 127 6.81 4.07 -9.09
C GLY A 127 7.02 2.88 -8.16
N ARG A 128 6.21 2.73 -7.10
CA ARG A 128 6.28 1.55 -6.24
C ARG A 128 5.81 0.30 -6.98
N LEU A 129 4.66 0.36 -7.65
CA LEU A 129 4.10 -0.78 -8.39
C LEU A 129 5.04 -1.22 -9.52
N SER A 130 5.65 -0.27 -10.25
CA SER A 130 6.62 -0.59 -11.30
C SER A 130 7.88 -1.29 -10.75
N ARG A 131 8.40 -0.85 -9.59
CA ARG A 131 9.53 -1.50 -8.91
C ARG A 131 9.16 -2.89 -8.41
N GLU A 132 7.99 -3.06 -7.79
CA GLU A 132 7.56 -4.36 -7.28
C GLU A 132 7.33 -5.36 -8.41
N ALA A 133 6.78 -4.93 -9.54
CA ALA A 133 6.59 -5.77 -10.72
C ALA A 133 7.90 -6.39 -11.21
N ILE A 134 8.93 -5.57 -11.46
CA ILE A 134 10.22 -6.06 -11.95
C ILE A 134 11.00 -6.84 -10.87
N ARG A 135 10.84 -6.49 -9.59
CA ARG A 135 11.39 -7.25 -8.46
C ARG A 135 10.76 -8.64 -8.37
N ALA A 136 9.46 -8.74 -8.57
CA ALA A 136 8.74 -10.00 -8.55
C ALA A 136 9.17 -10.92 -9.70
N GLN A 137 9.48 -10.37 -10.89
CA GLN A 137 10.11 -11.12 -11.99
C GLN A 137 11.50 -11.64 -11.58
N ALA A 138 12.36 -10.77 -11.04
CA ALA A 138 13.72 -11.13 -10.64
C ALA A 138 13.76 -12.18 -9.53
N LYS A 139 12.93 -12.03 -8.49
CA LYS A 139 12.82 -12.98 -7.36
C LYS A 139 12.34 -14.37 -7.82
N ARG A 140 11.63 -14.46 -8.94
CA ARG A 140 11.16 -15.71 -9.55
C ARG A 140 12.07 -16.20 -10.68
N GLU A 141 13.23 -15.57 -10.85
CA GLU A 141 14.25 -15.94 -11.84
C GLU A 141 13.79 -15.81 -13.30
N HIS A 142 12.79 -14.97 -13.57
CA HIS A 142 12.34 -14.63 -14.93
C HIS A 142 13.26 -13.56 -15.56
N TYR A 143 14.55 -13.88 -15.69
CA TYR A 143 15.58 -12.91 -16.10
C TYR A 143 15.41 -12.37 -17.52
N ASP A 144 14.79 -13.14 -18.42
CA ASP A 144 14.41 -12.69 -19.76
C ASP A 144 13.39 -11.55 -19.69
N LEU A 145 12.40 -11.66 -18.80
CA LEU A 145 11.41 -10.61 -18.57
C LEU A 145 12.01 -9.41 -17.85
N VAL A 146 12.94 -9.61 -16.92
CA VAL A 146 13.68 -8.50 -16.30
C VAL A 146 14.48 -7.76 -17.36
N ALA A 147 15.22 -8.45 -18.23
CA ALA A 147 16.00 -7.84 -19.31
C ALA A 147 15.09 -7.07 -20.28
N ALA A 148 13.93 -7.63 -20.66
CA ALA A 148 12.95 -6.95 -21.49
C ALA A 148 12.37 -5.71 -20.80
N SER A 149 12.08 -5.78 -19.49
CA SER A 149 11.57 -4.65 -18.71
C SER A 149 12.61 -3.55 -18.57
N LEU A 150 13.89 -3.88 -18.32
CA LEU A 150 14.98 -2.91 -18.26
C LEU A 150 15.32 -2.29 -19.62
N ALA A 151 15.05 -3.00 -20.73
CA ALA A 151 15.17 -2.41 -22.07
C ALA A 151 14.12 -1.30 -22.30
N LEU A 152 12.93 -1.43 -21.70
CA LEU A 152 11.87 -0.42 -21.75
C LEU A 152 12.08 0.69 -20.70
N VAL A 153 12.52 0.32 -19.50
CA VAL A 153 12.68 1.23 -18.36
C VAL A 153 14.05 1.04 -17.68
N PRO A 154 15.14 1.57 -18.27
CA PRO A 154 16.49 1.39 -17.72
C PRO A 154 16.67 1.95 -16.30
N SER A 155 15.88 2.96 -15.90
CA SER A 155 15.92 3.59 -14.58
C SER A 155 15.54 2.64 -13.43
N LEU A 156 14.96 1.46 -13.71
CA LEU A 156 14.60 0.46 -12.70
C LEU A 156 15.70 -0.56 -12.41
N SER A 157 16.92 -0.39 -12.96
CA SER A 157 18.04 -1.33 -12.74
C SER A 157 18.32 -1.60 -11.27
N ASP A 158 18.21 -0.57 -10.43
CA ASP A 158 18.43 -0.67 -8.99
C ASP A 158 17.41 -1.59 -8.30
N ALA A 159 16.18 -1.66 -8.82
CA ALA A 159 15.13 -2.47 -8.20
C ALA A 159 15.53 -3.96 -8.17
N VAL A 160 16.28 -4.43 -9.16
CA VAL A 160 16.69 -5.84 -9.30
C VAL A 160 18.13 -6.11 -8.88
N ALA A 161 18.82 -5.13 -8.27
CA ALA A 161 20.17 -5.30 -7.75
C ALA A 161 20.25 -6.48 -6.75
N GLY A 162 21.28 -7.31 -6.89
CA GLY A 162 21.49 -8.52 -6.09
C GLY A 162 20.53 -9.70 -6.37
N HIS A 163 19.56 -9.56 -7.29
CA HIS A 163 18.66 -10.66 -7.68
C HIS A 163 18.95 -11.20 -9.08
N MET A 164 19.73 -10.48 -9.90
CA MET A 164 20.07 -10.89 -11.26
C MET A 164 21.54 -11.34 -11.38
N PRO A 165 21.83 -12.40 -12.16
CA PRO A 165 23.20 -12.75 -12.51
C PRO A 165 23.90 -11.56 -13.19
N GLY A 166 25.02 -11.11 -12.61
CA GLY A 166 25.80 -10.00 -13.14
C GLY A 166 25.28 -8.60 -12.82
N ALA A 167 24.15 -8.47 -12.11
CA ALA A 167 23.78 -7.18 -11.52
C ALA A 167 24.75 -6.84 -10.36
N SER A 168 24.95 -5.54 -10.11
CA SER A 168 25.73 -5.11 -8.95
C SER A 168 25.13 -5.71 -7.67
N ASN A 169 25.97 -6.36 -6.87
CA ASN A 169 25.62 -6.76 -5.50
C ASN A 169 25.63 -5.57 -4.52
N ASP A 170 26.19 -4.45 -4.96
CA ASP A 170 26.31 -3.22 -4.20
C ASP A 170 25.47 -2.15 -4.91
N PRO A 171 24.14 -2.15 -4.72
CA PRO A 171 23.37 -0.97 -5.09
C PRO A 171 23.91 0.17 -4.24
N VAL A 172 24.42 1.22 -4.89
CA VAL A 172 24.87 2.41 -4.20
C VAL A 172 23.64 3.01 -3.51
N LEU A 173 23.51 2.68 -2.22
CA LEU A 173 22.80 3.53 -1.31
C LEU A 173 23.77 4.69 -1.10
N ASP A 174 23.41 5.85 -1.64
CA ASP A 174 24.07 7.10 -1.29
C ASP A 174 24.06 7.29 0.23
N ASP A 175 24.53 8.45 0.69
CA ASP A 175 24.23 8.87 2.05
C ASP A 175 22.70 8.81 2.28
N LEU A 176 22.25 7.85 3.09
CA LEU A 176 20.85 7.64 3.47
C LEU A 176 20.23 8.90 4.09
N ALA A 177 21.04 9.86 4.54
CA ALA A 177 20.55 11.17 4.96
C ALA A 177 19.94 11.98 3.80
N THR A 178 20.36 11.73 2.56
CA THR A 178 19.98 12.52 1.36
C THR A 178 19.25 11.70 0.29
N ASP A 179 19.39 10.37 0.28
CA ASP A 179 18.72 9.51 -0.70
C ASP A 179 17.19 9.68 -0.65
N PRO A 180 16.49 10.06 -1.73
CA PRO A 180 15.04 10.24 -1.71
C PRO A 180 14.27 8.98 -1.30
N ARG A 181 14.83 7.78 -1.56
CA ARG A 181 14.23 6.48 -1.23
C ARG A 181 14.25 6.21 0.28
N ALA A 182 15.14 6.87 1.01
CA ALA A 182 15.23 6.79 2.47
C ALA A 182 14.36 7.83 3.20
N VAL A 183 13.42 8.51 2.52
CA VAL A 183 12.52 9.50 3.15
C VAL A 183 11.72 8.92 4.31
N LEU A 184 11.16 7.72 4.17
CA LEU A 184 10.37 7.09 5.25
C LEU A 184 11.25 6.59 6.41
N PRO A 185 12.38 5.88 6.18
CA PRO A 185 13.34 5.61 7.24
C PRO A 185 13.78 6.86 8.01
N ARG A 186 14.03 7.98 7.31
CA ARG A 186 14.32 9.27 7.95
C ARG A 186 13.15 9.79 8.79
N ALA A 187 11.94 9.70 8.28
CA ALA A 187 10.75 10.12 9.02
C ALA A 187 10.50 9.26 10.28
N VAL A 188 10.85 7.97 10.25
CA VAL A 188 10.73 7.06 11.40
C VAL A 188 11.83 7.29 12.44
N CYS A 189 13.07 7.52 12.00
CA CYS A 189 14.13 7.96 12.89
C CYS A 189 13.76 9.33 13.51
N GLY A 190 13.26 10.28 12.72
CA GLY A 190 13.04 11.65 13.21
C GLY A 190 14.35 12.46 13.30
N ALA A 191 14.22 13.75 13.58
CA ALA A 191 15.31 14.72 13.45
C ALA A 191 16.45 14.55 14.47
N GLU A 192 16.19 13.88 15.59
CA GLU A 192 17.13 13.76 16.71
C GLU A 192 17.98 12.48 16.65
N CYS A 193 17.73 11.59 15.67
CA CYS A 193 18.37 10.28 15.65
C CYS A 193 19.65 10.24 14.82
N SER A 194 20.61 9.46 15.30
CA SER A 194 21.94 9.35 14.69
C SER A 194 21.89 8.65 13.32
N ALA A 195 22.96 8.80 12.52
CA ALA A 195 23.15 8.02 11.30
C ALA A 195 23.11 6.49 11.54
N ALA A 196 23.34 6.05 12.79
CA ALA A 196 23.20 4.66 13.20
C ALA A 196 21.75 4.19 13.14
N CYS A 197 20.77 5.05 13.51
CA CYS A 197 19.34 4.72 13.39
C CYS A 197 18.96 4.41 11.94
N LEU A 198 19.34 5.27 10.98
CA LEU A 198 19.04 5.06 9.57
C LEU A 198 19.62 3.75 9.04
N SER A 199 20.87 3.47 9.40
CA SER A 199 21.54 2.23 9.01
C SER A 199 20.84 1.00 9.59
N GLN A 200 20.42 1.05 10.86
CA GLN A 200 19.71 -0.03 11.52
C GLN A 200 18.30 -0.24 10.95
N ILE A 201 17.55 0.83 10.66
CA ILE A 201 16.26 0.72 9.96
C ILE A 201 16.45 0.11 8.58
N ALA A 202 17.43 0.60 7.80
CA ALA A 202 17.72 0.07 6.47
C ALA A 202 17.99 -1.44 6.55
N VAL A 203 18.82 -1.90 7.48
CA VAL A 203 19.05 -3.33 7.72
C VAL A 203 17.76 -4.05 8.11
N ALA A 204 16.96 -3.51 9.03
CA ALA A 204 15.73 -4.13 9.53
C ALA A 204 14.68 -4.36 8.43
N ILE A 205 14.60 -3.47 7.44
CA ILE A 205 13.70 -3.61 6.29
C ILE A 205 14.30 -4.45 5.14
N GLY A 206 15.54 -4.92 5.28
CA GLY A 206 16.22 -5.77 4.28
C GLY A 206 17.13 -5.02 3.31
N GLY A 207 17.71 -3.91 3.76
CA GLY A 207 18.63 -3.06 3.02
C GLY A 207 17.96 -2.36 1.84
N HIS A 208 18.71 -2.21 0.75
CA HIS A 208 18.24 -1.62 -0.50
C HIS A 208 16.92 -2.24 -0.99
N GLN A 209 16.80 -3.56 -0.88
CA GLN A 209 15.61 -4.29 -1.33
C GLN A 209 14.37 -3.99 -0.50
N GLY A 210 14.55 -3.57 0.77
CA GLY A 210 13.47 -3.01 1.58
C GLY A 210 13.08 -1.61 1.13
N LEU A 211 14.06 -0.76 0.82
CA LEU A 211 13.80 0.61 0.35
C LEU A 211 12.99 0.64 -0.94
N MET A 212 13.23 -0.32 -1.85
CA MET A 212 12.46 -0.40 -3.11
C MET A 212 10.98 -0.72 -2.92
N GLN A 213 10.60 -1.38 -1.82
CA GLN A 213 9.22 -1.77 -1.49
C GLN A 213 8.40 -0.61 -0.92
N LEU A 214 9.07 0.42 -0.41
CA LEU A 214 8.42 1.59 0.17
C LEU A 214 7.92 2.54 -0.93
N GLY A 215 6.84 3.27 -0.62
CA GLY A 215 6.19 4.24 -1.50
C GLY A 215 4.67 4.11 -1.45
N SER A 216 3.97 5.00 -2.15
CA SER A 216 2.51 4.98 -2.20
C SER A 216 1.98 3.65 -2.75
N PRO A 217 0.92 3.06 -2.16
CA PRO A 217 0.33 1.85 -2.68
C PRO A 217 -0.22 2.04 -4.10
N THR A 218 -0.83 3.19 -4.37
CA THR A 218 -1.23 3.65 -5.69
C THR A 218 -1.18 5.17 -5.73
N THR A 219 -0.29 5.70 -6.56
CA THR A 219 -0.03 7.14 -6.74
C THR A 219 -1.24 7.85 -7.34
N ALA A 220 -2.05 7.13 -8.13
CA ALA A 220 -3.28 7.65 -8.69
C ALA A 220 -4.31 8.07 -7.62
N LEU A 221 -4.39 7.37 -6.48
CA LEU A 221 -5.29 7.71 -5.37
C LEU A 221 -4.58 8.48 -4.25
N ILE A 222 -3.31 8.15 -3.99
CA ILE A 222 -2.52 8.76 -2.92
C ILE A 222 -1.22 9.28 -3.53
N PRO A 223 -1.12 10.59 -3.85
CA PRO A 223 0.12 11.15 -4.37
C PRO A 223 1.31 10.84 -3.45
N GLU A 224 2.49 10.57 -4.03
CA GLU A 224 3.68 10.15 -3.27
C GLU A 224 4.04 11.13 -2.14
N GLN A 225 3.84 12.43 -2.35
CA GLN A 225 4.05 13.43 -1.31
C GLN A 225 3.09 13.25 -0.12
N VAL A 226 1.79 13.12 -0.39
CA VAL A 226 0.75 12.88 0.63
C VAL A 226 1.04 11.58 1.38
N TRP A 227 1.43 10.54 0.65
CA TRP A 227 1.87 9.29 1.25
C TRP A 227 3.04 9.53 2.21
N SER A 228 4.12 10.17 1.74
CA SER A 228 5.37 10.34 2.50
C SER A 228 5.21 11.10 3.81
N GLU A 229 4.21 11.97 3.90
CA GLU A 229 3.90 12.78 5.07
C GLU A 229 2.97 12.06 6.07
N SER A 230 2.27 11.00 5.63
CA SER A 230 1.24 10.30 6.40
C SER A 230 1.78 9.46 7.59
N VAL A 231 0.92 9.23 8.58
CA VAL A 231 1.19 8.28 9.68
C VAL A 231 1.33 6.87 9.12
N ARG A 232 0.47 6.51 8.17
CA ARG A 232 0.47 5.19 7.51
C ARG A 232 1.80 4.85 6.86
N ALA A 233 2.44 5.79 6.16
CA ALA A 233 3.72 5.53 5.51
C ALA A 233 4.85 5.28 6.51
N ARG A 234 4.83 5.96 7.67
CA ARG A 234 5.76 5.63 8.77
C ARG A 234 5.49 4.24 9.33
N MET A 235 4.21 3.87 9.48
CA MET A 235 3.82 2.53 9.91
C MET A 235 4.23 1.44 8.92
N SER A 236 4.29 1.71 7.62
CA SER A 236 4.68 0.71 6.62
C SER A 236 6.15 0.29 6.75
N VAL A 237 7.04 1.17 7.22
CA VAL A 237 8.43 0.80 7.56
C VAL A 237 8.44 -0.24 8.68
N ALA A 238 7.64 -0.03 9.73
CA ALA A 238 7.49 -0.98 10.82
C ALA A 238 6.80 -2.29 10.38
N GLY A 239 5.83 -2.19 9.47
CA GLY A 239 5.18 -3.34 8.84
C GLY A 239 6.16 -4.20 8.06
N LEU A 240 7.05 -3.58 7.29
CA LEU A 240 8.07 -4.27 6.51
C LEU A 240 9.12 -4.95 7.39
N ALA A 241 9.59 -4.27 8.44
CA ALA A 241 10.48 -4.87 9.44
C ALA A 241 9.82 -6.07 10.15
N ARG A 242 8.53 -5.95 10.49
CA ARG A 242 7.74 -7.04 11.10
C ARG A 242 7.56 -8.24 10.17
N ALA A 243 7.29 -8.00 8.89
CA ALA A 243 7.21 -9.07 7.88
C ALA A 243 8.52 -9.87 7.77
N ARG A 244 9.64 -9.27 8.21
CA ARG A 244 10.97 -9.87 8.29
C ARG A 244 11.35 -10.35 9.68
N ALA A 245 10.42 -10.33 10.64
CA ALA A 245 10.66 -10.66 12.05
C ALA A 245 11.85 -9.90 12.66
N THR A 246 12.10 -8.67 12.21
CA THR A 246 13.20 -7.83 12.71
C THR A 246 12.61 -6.63 13.45
N PRO A 247 13.02 -6.36 14.70
CA PRO A 247 12.57 -5.17 15.41
C PRO A 247 13.17 -3.91 14.78
N LEU A 248 12.41 -2.82 14.79
CA LEU A 248 12.98 -1.51 14.50
C LEU A 248 13.79 -1.02 15.71
N PRO A 249 14.90 -0.28 15.48
CA PRO A 249 15.64 0.34 16.56
C PRO A 249 14.78 1.37 17.30
N SER A 250 15.00 1.50 18.60
CA SER A 250 14.53 2.65 19.34
C SER A 250 15.51 3.79 19.13
N CYS A 251 15.02 5.01 18.95
CA CYS A 251 15.87 6.19 18.89
C CYS A 251 16.50 6.57 20.25
N ALA A 252 16.28 5.76 21.29
CA ALA A 252 16.71 6.04 22.65
C ALA A 252 18.07 5.42 23.03
N ASP A 253 18.80 4.78 22.11
CA ASP A 253 20.09 4.13 22.38
C ASP A 253 21.22 4.60 21.45
#